data_AF-A0A401QRQ0-F1
#
_entry.id   AF-A0A401QRQ0-F1
#
_cell.length_a   1.000
_cell.length_b   1.000
_cell.length_c   1.000
_cell.angle_alpha   90.00
_cell.angle_beta   90.00
_cell.angle_gamma   90.00
#
_symmetry.space_group_name_H-M   'P 1'
#
loop_
_entity.id
_entity.type
_entity.pdbx_description
1 polymer ?
#
loop_
_entity_poly.entity_id
_entity_poly.type
_entity_poly.pdbx_seq_one_letter_code
_entity_poly.pdbx_strand_id
1 'polypeptide(L)'
;MGAGYRGRCNLGSGTAAGLQIFRAGAEGLGPDLQTWNDPQTWKHTYEGLADGLLCFAQDLFGTQFALDSEAHVVRFDPETAERTILGDSLEHWAQWLLADPDVHGAHAFATSWQDRHGPLTHDQRLIPLRFFTLGGTYEDDNLAVKDAAQCMRIRGPLTQTLYSLPDGAHFQMTSTPPPSDPDLLSHHALEVFADYSTLLIQDDDARLGEPEPTWFEALVENWINAAPGIVGIGAARPFDVPVTVDVRRTPPADDDVELQQADHVTQASLTLSSGRLLISMQDFDDELPRIPLTPGTYAVRVYSHGLRTISEDGLDGEDRYHVVLWPTDEDHPAQVLKRYPEPLPGG
;
A
#
# COMPACT_ATOMS: atom_id res chain seq x y z
N MET A 1 -56.74 25.60 -9.49
CA MET A 1 -56.72 24.34 -8.73
C MET A 1 -55.76 23.41 -9.44
N GLY A 2 -54.47 23.46 -9.07
CA GLY A 2 -53.42 22.64 -9.67
C GLY A 2 -53.09 21.49 -8.71
N ALA A 3 -53.25 20.27 -9.19
CA ALA A 3 -52.85 19.06 -8.47
C ALA A 3 -51.32 19.02 -8.40
N GLY A 4 -50.77 19.30 -7.22
CA GLY A 4 -49.36 19.08 -6.92
C GLY A 4 -49.12 17.61 -6.64
N TYR A 5 -48.49 16.92 -7.59
CA TYR A 5 -47.78 15.67 -7.33
C TYR A 5 -46.65 15.98 -6.34
N ARG A 6 -46.91 15.77 -5.04
CA ARG A 6 -45.85 15.71 -4.02
C ARG A 6 -45.25 14.32 -4.08
N GLY A 7 -44.23 14.16 -4.93
CA GLY A 7 -43.27 13.07 -4.79
C GLY A 7 -42.64 13.18 -3.41
N ARG A 8 -42.87 12.17 -2.58
CA ARG A 8 -42.26 12.04 -1.25
C ARG A 8 -40.79 11.66 -1.45
N CYS A 9 -39.87 12.61 -1.28
CA CYS A 9 -38.50 12.27 -0.92
C CYS A 9 -38.46 12.07 0.60
N ASN A 10 -38.37 10.81 1.03
CA ASN A 10 -38.09 10.46 2.42
C ASN A 10 -36.66 10.90 2.75
N LEU A 11 -36.53 12.01 3.46
CA LEU A 11 -35.34 12.38 4.23
C LEU A 11 -35.47 11.72 5.61
N GLY A 12 -34.76 10.61 5.77
CA GLY A 12 -34.64 9.84 7.00
C GLY A 12 -33.95 8.51 6.68
N SER A 13 -32.71 8.33 7.15
CA SER A 13 -31.86 7.12 7.02
C SER A 13 -31.64 6.58 5.60
N GLY A 14 -30.98 7.34 4.71
CA GLY A 14 -30.85 6.99 3.29
C GLY A 14 -29.44 7.11 2.72
N THR A 15 -28.50 6.30 3.20
CA THR A 15 -27.55 5.65 2.29
C THR A 15 -28.20 4.30 1.93
N ALA A 16 -28.39 3.99 0.65
CA ALA A 16 -28.49 2.57 0.29
C ALA A 16 -27.19 1.96 0.82
N ALA A 17 -27.25 0.98 1.73
CA ALA A 17 -26.23 0.78 2.78
C ALA A 17 -24.75 1.00 2.40
N GLY A 18 -24.31 0.71 1.17
CA GLY A 18 -22.95 0.96 0.68
C GLY A 18 -22.75 2.05 -0.38
N LEU A 19 -23.73 2.91 -0.68
CA LEU A 19 -23.63 3.96 -1.71
C LEU A 19 -23.91 5.37 -1.16
N GLN A 20 -23.13 6.34 -1.60
CA GLN A 20 -23.35 7.77 -1.37
C GLN A 20 -23.34 8.55 -2.67
N ILE A 21 -24.38 9.37 -2.87
CA ILE A 21 -24.46 10.36 -3.93
C ILE A 21 -23.95 11.70 -3.38
N PHE A 22 -23.12 12.41 -4.15
CA PHE A 22 -22.58 13.70 -3.76
C PHE A 22 -23.63 14.79 -3.86
N ARG A 23 -23.56 15.71 -2.92
CA ARG A 23 -24.54 16.77 -2.79
C ARG A 23 -24.25 17.89 -3.78
N ALA A 24 -25.28 18.42 -4.43
CA ALA A 24 -25.19 19.68 -5.17
C ALA A 24 -25.77 20.84 -4.33
N GLY A 25 -25.06 21.96 -4.22
CA GLY A 25 -25.54 23.20 -3.57
C GLY A 25 -24.73 23.59 -2.34
N ALA A 26 -25.26 24.38 -1.40
CA ALA A 26 -24.53 24.85 -0.21
C ALA A 26 -24.93 24.21 1.14
N GLU A 27 -26.07 23.50 1.21
CA GLU A 27 -26.62 22.95 2.46
C GLU A 27 -26.90 21.44 2.40
N GLY A 28 -26.42 20.69 3.41
CA GLY A 28 -26.69 19.27 3.61
C GLY A 28 -25.45 18.50 4.10
N LEU A 29 -25.55 17.17 4.19
CA LEU A 29 -24.52 16.31 4.76
C LEU A 29 -23.77 15.52 3.67
N GLY A 30 -22.49 15.25 3.93
CA GLY A 30 -21.59 14.50 3.04
C GLY A 30 -20.90 15.36 1.97
N PRO A 31 -20.12 14.73 1.08
CA PRO A 31 -19.27 15.43 0.13
C PRO A 31 -20.08 16.28 -0.85
N ASP A 32 -19.65 17.52 -1.00
CA ASP A 32 -20.15 18.43 -2.03
C ASP A 32 -19.55 18.08 -3.39
N LEU A 33 -20.39 18.06 -4.43
CA LEU A 33 -20.04 17.65 -5.79
C LEU A 33 -18.90 18.51 -6.37
N GLN A 34 -18.95 19.83 -6.14
CA GLN A 34 -17.93 20.74 -6.69
C GLN A 34 -16.61 20.54 -5.97
N THR A 35 -16.65 20.49 -4.64
CA THR A 35 -15.46 20.29 -3.80
C THR A 35 -14.82 18.93 -4.08
N TRP A 36 -15.58 17.85 -4.13
CA TRP A 36 -15.05 16.51 -4.39
C TRP A 36 -14.34 16.39 -5.75
N ASN A 37 -14.77 17.18 -6.73
CA ASN A 37 -14.18 17.19 -8.07
C ASN A 37 -13.08 18.23 -8.27
N ASP A 38 -12.78 19.06 -7.26
CA ASP A 38 -11.61 19.92 -7.28
C ASP A 38 -10.34 19.05 -7.34
N PRO A 39 -9.41 19.31 -8.28
CA PRO A 39 -8.17 18.54 -8.37
C PRO A 39 -7.38 18.46 -7.06
N GLN A 40 -7.43 19.51 -6.23
CA GLN A 40 -6.71 19.58 -4.96
C GLN A 40 -7.29 18.68 -3.88
N THR A 41 -8.54 18.23 -3.99
CA THR A 41 -9.15 17.37 -2.98
C THR A 41 -8.51 16.00 -2.94
N TRP A 42 -8.38 15.33 -4.09
CA TRP A 42 -7.71 14.03 -4.18
C TRP A 42 -7.14 13.71 -5.57
N LYS A 43 -7.74 14.21 -6.66
CA LYS A 43 -7.36 13.80 -8.03
C LYS A 43 -5.91 14.08 -8.41
N HIS A 44 -5.29 15.12 -7.84
CA HIS A 44 -3.87 15.42 -8.07
C HIS A 44 -2.95 14.25 -7.70
N THR A 45 -3.35 13.41 -6.72
CA THR A 45 -2.60 12.22 -6.31
C THR A 45 -2.67 11.07 -7.31
N TYR A 46 -3.46 11.18 -8.39
CA TYR A 46 -3.60 10.17 -9.44
C TYR A 46 -2.86 10.55 -10.72
N GLU A 47 -2.08 11.64 -10.73
CA GLU A 47 -1.28 12.09 -11.88
C GLU A 47 -2.00 12.05 -13.25
N GLY A 48 -3.24 12.53 -13.28
CA GLY A 48 -4.05 12.60 -14.50
C GLY A 48 -4.88 11.34 -14.81
N LEU A 49 -4.69 10.24 -14.09
CA LEU A 49 -5.49 9.02 -14.26
C LEU A 49 -6.98 9.21 -13.89
N ALA A 50 -7.30 10.24 -13.10
CA ALA A 50 -8.66 10.65 -12.78
C ALA A 50 -9.17 11.85 -13.61
N ASP A 51 -8.40 12.32 -14.60
CA ASP A 51 -8.77 13.49 -15.40
C ASP A 51 -9.97 13.20 -16.31
N GLY A 52 -10.76 14.25 -16.56
CA GLY A 52 -11.98 14.16 -17.36
C GLY A 52 -13.16 13.49 -16.66
N LEU A 53 -13.00 13.06 -15.40
CA LEU A 53 -14.08 12.49 -14.60
C LEU A 53 -14.77 13.57 -13.77
N LEU A 54 -16.10 13.64 -13.86
CA LEU A 54 -16.99 14.32 -12.92
C LEU A 54 -17.67 13.28 -12.03
N CYS A 55 -17.05 12.96 -10.90
CA CYS A 55 -17.55 11.97 -9.94
C CYS A 55 -18.80 12.52 -9.26
N PHE A 56 -19.91 11.77 -9.27
CA PHE A 56 -21.19 12.17 -8.66
C PHE A 56 -21.65 11.23 -7.54
N ALA A 57 -21.02 10.07 -7.37
CA ALA A 57 -21.27 9.15 -6.28
C ALA A 57 -20.04 8.29 -5.98
N GLN A 58 -20.05 7.62 -4.83
CA GLN A 58 -19.09 6.60 -4.47
C GLN A 58 -19.71 5.47 -3.64
N ASP A 59 -19.12 4.27 -3.69
CA ASP A 59 -19.51 3.15 -2.83
C ASP A 59 -18.81 3.19 -1.44
N LEU A 60 -18.92 2.10 -0.67
CA LEU A 60 -18.36 1.92 0.67
C LEU A 60 -16.83 1.88 0.69
N PHE A 61 -16.21 1.43 -0.38
CA PHE A 61 -14.76 1.25 -0.52
C PHE A 61 -14.10 2.44 -1.24
N GLY A 62 -14.90 3.38 -1.74
CA GLY A 62 -14.42 4.55 -2.47
C GLY A 62 -14.35 4.34 -3.98
N THR A 63 -14.98 3.30 -4.53
CA THR A 63 -15.23 3.21 -5.98
C THR A 63 -16.01 4.45 -6.40
N GLN A 64 -15.52 5.16 -7.42
CA GLN A 64 -16.18 6.37 -7.89
C GLN A 64 -17.13 6.06 -9.04
N PHE A 65 -18.30 6.70 -9.04
CA PHE A 65 -19.20 6.76 -10.19
C PHE A 65 -19.14 8.17 -10.77
N ALA A 66 -18.86 8.28 -12.07
CA ALA A 66 -18.54 9.55 -12.69
C ALA A 66 -19.18 9.70 -14.08
N LEU A 67 -19.26 10.94 -14.55
CA LEU A 67 -19.41 11.23 -15.98
C LEU A 67 -18.03 11.45 -16.59
N ASP A 68 -17.75 10.80 -17.72
CA ASP A 68 -16.53 11.06 -18.49
C ASP A 68 -16.68 12.25 -19.45
N SER A 69 -15.64 12.55 -20.24
CA SER A 69 -15.63 13.64 -21.22
C SER A 69 -16.62 13.47 -22.37
N GLU A 70 -17.11 12.25 -22.60
CA GLU A 70 -18.12 11.92 -23.61
C GLU A 70 -19.53 11.84 -23.00
N ALA A 71 -19.66 12.19 -21.70
CA ALA A 71 -20.87 12.13 -20.90
C ALA A 71 -21.43 10.71 -20.67
N HIS A 72 -20.59 9.67 -20.79
CA HIS A 72 -20.95 8.33 -20.32
C HIS A 72 -20.89 8.27 -18.80
N VAL A 73 -21.76 7.47 -18.20
CA VAL A 73 -21.63 7.08 -16.80
C VAL A 73 -20.60 5.96 -16.71
N VAL A 74 -19.56 6.19 -15.94
CA VAL A 74 -18.46 5.25 -15.73
C VAL A 74 -18.30 4.90 -14.25
N ARG A 75 -17.85 3.68 -13.99
CA ARG A 75 -17.24 3.26 -12.72
C ARG A 75 -15.75 3.49 -12.83
N PHE A 76 -15.15 4.12 -11.84
CA PHE A 76 -13.71 4.28 -11.70
C PHE A 76 -13.26 3.50 -10.46
N ASP A 77 -12.41 2.50 -10.70
CA ASP A 77 -11.77 1.73 -9.65
C ASP A 77 -10.60 2.52 -9.07
N PRO A 78 -10.59 2.81 -7.75
CA PRO A 78 -9.63 3.72 -7.15
C PRO A 78 -8.28 3.05 -6.89
N GLU A 79 -8.14 1.73 -7.03
CA GLU A 79 -6.86 1.03 -6.84
C GLU A 79 -6.15 0.77 -8.17
N THR A 80 -6.91 0.61 -9.27
CA THR A 80 -6.36 0.32 -10.61
C THR A 80 -6.48 1.48 -11.60
N ALA A 81 -7.26 2.51 -11.28
CA ALA A 81 -7.71 3.54 -12.23
C ALA A 81 -8.47 3.00 -13.45
N GLU A 82 -8.92 1.74 -13.44
CA GLU A 82 -9.74 1.18 -14.51
C GLU A 82 -11.08 1.94 -14.59
N ARG A 83 -11.51 2.22 -15.82
CA ARG A 83 -12.79 2.87 -16.11
C ARG A 83 -13.70 1.89 -16.84
N THR A 84 -14.79 1.47 -16.20
CA THR A 84 -15.82 0.65 -16.83
C THR A 84 -17.01 1.52 -17.22
N ILE A 85 -17.38 1.54 -18.49
CA ILE A 85 -18.60 2.22 -18.95
C ILE A 85 -19.82 1.44 -18.48
N LEU A 86 -20.71 2.12 -17.76
CA LEU A 86 -21.96 1.56 -17.23
C LEU A 86 -23.18 1.94 -18.09
N GLY A 87 -23.10 3.04 -18.83
CA GLY A 87 -24.17 3.48 -19.72
C GLY A 87 -24.03 4.95 -20.13
N ASP A 88 -25.07 5.48 -20.77
CA ASP A 88 -25.15 6.84 -21.31
C ASP A 88 -26.07 7.77 -20.50
N SER A 89 -26.61 7.29 -19.37
CA SER A 89 -27.52 8.07 -18.53
C SER A 89 -27.52 7.63 -17.07
N LEU A 90 -27.86 8.57 -16.17
CA LEU A 90 -28.06 8.27 -14.74
C LEU A 90 -29.20 7.29 -14.49
N GLU A 91 -30.19 7.23 -15.38
CA GLU A 91 -31.28 6.25 -15.31
C GLU A 91 -30.76 4.83 -15.58
N HIS A 92 -29.92 4.64 -16.61
CA HIS A 92 -29.28 3.35 -16.86
C HIS A 92 -28.36 2.94 -15.71
N TRP A 93 -27.60 3.87 -15.15
CA TRP A 93 -26.80 3.61 -13.95
C TRP A 93 -27.65 3.19 -12.75
N ALA A 94 -28.77 3.86 -12.49
CA ALA A 94 -29.67 3.51 -11.40
C ALA A 94 -30.28 2.11 -11.61
N GLN A 95 -30.68 1.78 -12.84
CA GLN A 95 -31.18 0.44 -13.18
C GLN A 95 -30.11 -0.64 -13.02
N TRP A 96 -28.88 -0.37 -13.45
CA TRP A 96 -27.72 -1.26 -13.26
C TRP A 96 -27.49 -1.52 -11.77
N LEU A 97 -27.42 -0.46 -10.94
CA LEU A 97 -27.24 -0.58 -9.50
C LEU A 97 -28.36 -1.39 -8.84
N LEU A 98 -29.62 -1.15 -9.21
CA LEU A 98 -30.78 -1.83 -8.63
C LEU A 98 -30.94 -3.29 -9.09
N ALA A 99 -30.30 -3.67 -10.20
CA ALA A 99 -30.33 -5.05 -10.68
C ALA A 99 -29.58 -6.01 -9.73
N ASP A 100 -28.50 -5.54 -9.10
CA ASP A 100 -27.73 -6.29 -8.10
C ASP A 100 -27.06 -5.33 -7.10
N PRO A 101 -27.78 -4.85 -6.08
CA PRO A 101 -27.27 -3.83 -5.16
C PRO A 101 -26.14 -4.33 -4.26
N ASP A 102 -26.02 -5.64 -4.07
CA ASP A 102 -24.95 -6.24 -3.27
C ASP A 102 -23.63 -6.20 -4.05
N VAL A 103 -23.65 -6.59 -5.32
CA VAL A 103 -22.47 -6.56 -6.18
C VAL A 103 -22.12 -5.14 -6.63
N HIS A 104 -23.11 -4.35 -7.03
CA HIS A 104 -22.88 -3.04 -7.65
C HIS A 104 -22.77 -1.87 -6.67
N GLY A 105 -23.25 -2.06 -5.43
CA GLY A 105 -23.30 -1.00 -4.41
C GLY A 105 -22.85 -1.45 -3.03
N ALA A 106 -22.25 -2.64 -2.90
CA ALA A 106 -21.78 -3.21 -1.63
C ALA A 106 -22.86 -3.27 -0.52
N HIS A 107 -24.14 -3.43 -0.88
CA HIS A 107 -25.26 -3.26 0.05
C HIS A 107 -25.25 -4.24 1.23
N ALA A 108 -25.18 -5.55 0.99
CA ALA A 108 -25.09 -6.57 2.04
C ALA A 108 -23.86 -6.36 2.94
N PHE A 109 -22.71 -6.05 2.34
CA PHE A 109 -21.48 -5.83 3.09
C PHE A 109 -21.61 -4.63 4.03
N ALA A 110 -22.10 -3.51 3.50
CA ALA A 110 -22.24 -2.30 4.28
C ALA A 110 -23.27 -2.45 5.41
N THR A 111 -24.36 -3.17 5.17
CA THR A 111 -25.32 -3.53 6.22
C THR A 111 -24.65 -4.35 7.32
N SER A 112 -23.92 -5.41 6.95
CA SER A 112 -23.20 -6.27 7.89
C SER A 112 -22.13 -5.52 8.68
N TRP A 113 -21.40 -4.60 8.05
CA TRP A 113 -20.42 -3.75 8.72
C TRP A 113 -21.10 -2.85 9.76
N GLN A 114 -22.18 -2.15 9.37
CA GLN A 114 -22.89 -1.23 10.26
C GLN A 114 -23.52 -1.95 11.46
N ASP A 115 -24.02 -3.16 11.28
CA ASP A 115 -24.56 -3.98 12.36
C ASP A 115 -23.49 -4.35 13.40
N ARG A 116 -22.22 -4.50 12.99
CA ARG A 116 -21.10 -4.91 13.84
C ARG A 116 -20.35 -3.74 14.46
N HIS A 117 -20.13 -2.67 13.69
CA HIS A 117 -19.24 -1.56 14.05
C HIS A 117 -19.97 -0.22 14.24
N GLY A 118 -21.26 -0.16 13.89
CA GLY A 118 -22.03 1.07 13.84
C GLY A 118 -21.93 1.81 12.49
N PRO A 119 -22.74 2.86 12.30
CA PRO A 119 -22.80 3.61 11.05
C PRO A 119 -21.51 4.42 10.82
N LEU A 120 -21.05 4.46 9.58
CA LEU A 120 -20.04 5.44 9.14
C LEU A 120 -20.66 6.85 9.15
N THR A 121 -19.84 7.85 9.46
CA THR A 121 -20.26 9.24 9.23
C THR A 121 -20.33 9.55 7.73
N HIS A 122 -20.93 10.70 7.39
CA HIS A 122 -21.12 11.08 6.00
C HIS A 122 -19.81 11.28 5.22
N ASP A 123 -18.68 11.50 5.89
CA ASP A 123 -17.39 11.72 5.24
C ASP A 123 -16.48 10.49 5.34
N GLN A 124 -16.93 9.39 5.94
CA GLN A 124 -16.11 8.20 6.20
C GLN A 124 -16.29 7.08 5.19
N ARG A 125 -15.20 6.38 4.86
CA ARG A 125 -15.19 5.18 4.03
C ARG A 125 -14.26 4.11 4.57
N LEU A 126 -14.43 2.90 4.04
CA LEU A 126 -13.52 1.80 4.28
C LEU A 126 -12.38 1.86 3.27
N ILE A 127 -11.17 1.77 3.78
CA ILE A 127 -9.96 1.54 2.99
C ILE A 127 -9.35 0.23 3.46
N PRO A 128 -8.95 -0.67 2.54
CA PRO A 128 -8.29 -1.87 2.95
C PRO A 128 -6.82 -1.59 3.30
N LEU A 129 -6.29 -2.28 4.30
CA LEU A 129 -4.89 -2.18 4.74
C LEU A 129 -3.96 -2.78 3.68
N ARG A 130 -4.34 -3.95 3.15
CA ARG A 130 -3.85 -4.54 1.90
C ARG A 130 -4.89 -4.34 0.82
N PHE A 131 -4.55 -3.67 -0.27
CA PHE A 131 -5.47 -3.38 -1.37
C PHE A 131 -6.03 -4.65 -2.01
N PHE A 132 -7.30 -4.63 -2.43
CA PHE A 132 -7.99 -5.80 -2.97
C PHE A 132 -7.29 -6.32 -4.23
N THR A 133 -6.83 -5.40 -5.06
CA THR A 133 -6.05 -5.66 -6.28
C THR A 133 -4.70 -6.31 -6.00
N LEU A 134 -4.17 -6.16 -4.78
CA LEU A 134 -2.95 -6.77 -4.29
C LEU A 134 -3.21 -8.01 -3.43
N GLY A 135 -4.41 -8.59 -3.49
CA GLY A 135 -4.78 -9.80 -2.74
C GLY A 135 -5.34 -9.54 -1.34
N GLY A 136 -5.69 -8.30 -1.02
CA GLY A 136 -6.42 -7.96 0.20
C GLY A 136 -7.80 -8.60 0.27
N THR A 137 -8.24 -8.95 1.49
CA THR A 137 -9.54 -9.55 1.74
C THR A 137 -10.58 -8.52 2.16
N TYR A 138 -11.86 -8.87 2.08
CA TYR A 138 -12.97 -8.07 2.60
C TYR A 138 -13.24 -8.35 4.09
N GLU A 139 -12.22 -8.78 4.84
CA GLU A 139 -12.33 -9.12 6.26
C GLU A 139 -12.06 -7.88 7.13
N ASP A 140 -12.56 -7.90 8.37
CA ASP A 140 -12.54 -6.72 9.25
C ASP A 140 -11.14 -6.27 9.63
N ASP A 141 -10.22 -7.20 9.81
CA ASP A 141 -8.82 -6.94 10.13
C ASP A 141 -8.08 -6.26 8.97
N ASN A 142 -8.51 -6.50 7.74
CA ASN A 142 -7.99 -5.83 6.56
C ASN A 142 -8.68 -4.48 6.30
N LEU A 143 -9.63 -3.99 7.10
CA LEU A 143 -10.40 -2.78 6.79
C LEU A 143 -10.29 -1.69 7.86
N ALA A 144 -9.97 -0.47 7.43
CA ALA A 144 -9.91 0.70 8.30
C ALA A 144 -10.93 1.77 7.89
N VAL A 145 -11.49 2.46 8.87
CA VAL A 145 -12.37 3.62 8.67
C VAL A 145 -11.53 4.89 8.57
N LYS A 146 -11.64 5.63 7.46
CA LYS A 146 -10.97 6.94 7.27
C LYS A 146 -11.87 7.94 6.55
N ASP A 147 -11.45 9.21 6.55
CA ASP A 147 -12.05 10.24 5.68
C ASP A 147 -11.97 9.80 4.21
N ALA A 148 -13.06 10.02 3.45
CA ALA A 148 -13.20 9.51 2.10
C ALA A 148 -12.20 10.18 1.14
N ALA A 149 -11.91 11.47 1.28
CA ALA A 149 -10.92 12.13 0.45
C ALA A 149 -9.51 11.65 0.79
N GLN A 150 -9.23 11.40 2.08
CA GLN A 150 -8.00 10.74 2.52
C GLN A 150 -7.87 9.33 1.93
N CYS A 151 -8.94 8.53 1.92
CA CYS A 151 -8.94 7.20 1.28
C CYS A 151 -8.53 7.25 -0.19
N MET A 152 -8.97 8.28 -0.93
CA MET A 152 -8.59 8.48 -2.32
C MET A 152 -7.12 8.89 -2.45
N ARG A 153 -6.65 9.83 -1.61
CA ARG A 153 -5.26 10.31 -1.61
C ARG A 153 -4.24 9.21 -1.29
N ILE A 154 -4.58 8.30 -0.37
CA ILE A 154 -3.74 7.13 -0.05
C ILE A 154 -3.60 6.21 -1.29
N ARG A 155 -4.69 5.99 -2.01
CA ARG A 155 -4.70 5.10 -3.18
C ARG A 155 -4.01 5.67 -4.41
N GLY A 156 -4.02 7.00 -4.57
CA GLY A 156 -3.52 7.67 -5.78
C GLY A 156 -2.09 7.27 -6.17
N PRO A 157 -1.08 7.43 -5.30
CA PRO A 157 0.30 7.07 -5.61
C PRO A 157 0.46 5.58 -5.95
N LEU A 158 -0.19 4.68 -5.20
CA LEU A 158 -0.17 3.25 -5.47
C LEU A 158 -0.81 2.91 -6.82
N THR A 159 -1.91 3.58 -7.15
CA THR A 159 -2.61 3.39 -8.43
C THR A 159 -1.75 3.81 -9.61
N GLN A 160 -0.95 4.87 -9.49
CA GLN A 160 -0.01 5.25 -10.55
C GLN A 160 1.02 4.16 -10.81
N THR A 161 1.54 3.56 -9.74
CA THR A 161 2.46 2.42 -9.81
C THR A 161 1.80 1.22 -10.48
N LEU A 162 0.55 0.89 -10.12
CA LEU A 162 -0.19 -0.24 -10.70
C LEU A 162 -0.61 0.00 -12.16
N TYR A 163 -1.07 1.20 -12.49
CA TYR A 163 -1.55 1.57 -13.82
C TYR A 163 -0.42 1.65 -14.86
N SER A 164 0.79 1.98 -14.44
CA SER A 164 1.97 2.03 -15.31
C SER A 164 2.54 0.64 -15.64
N LEU A 165 2.00 -0.43 -15.05
CA LEU A 165 2.31 -1.81 -15.39
C LEU A 165 1.46 -2.27 -16.59
N PRO A 166 2.06 -2.75 -17.70
CA PRO A 166 1.28 -3.33 -18.78
C PRO A 166 0.48 -4.55 -18.31
N ASP A 167 -0.71 -4.77 -18.87
CA ASP A 167 -1.55 -5.94 -18.57
C ASP A 167 -0.71 -7.24 -18.61
N GLY A 168 -0.58 -7.88 -17.44
CA GLY A 168 0.24 -9.08 -17.24
C GLY A 168 1.67 -8.84 -16.72
N ALA A 169 2.03 -7.63 -16.31
CA ALA A 169 3.36 -7.34 -15.75
C ALA A 169 3.42 -7.62 -14.24
N HIS A 170 3.96 -8.78 -13.91
CA HIS A 170 4.63 -9.04 -12.64
C HIS A 170 5.89 -8.17 -12.51
N PHE A 171 6.17 -7.70 -11.30
CA PHE A 171 7.48 -7.30 -10.73
C PHE A 171 8.54 -6.76 -11.71
N GLN A 172 8.84 -5.46 -11.64
CA GLN A 172 9.98 -4.90 -12.38
C GLN A 172 11.30 -5.14 -11.64
N MET A 173 11.92 -6.31 -11.87
CA MET A 173 13.34 -6.51 -11.61
C MET A 173 14.16 -5.64 -12.59
N THR A 174 14.55 -4.43 -12.20
CA THR A 174 15.52 -3.66 -12.98
C THR A 174 16.93 -4.20 -12.76
N SER A 175 17.31 -5.26 -13.49
CA SER A 175 18.66 -5.82 -13.47
C SER A 175 19.69 -4.96 -14.24
N THR A 176 19.51 -3.65 -14.31
CA THR A 176 20.46 -2.79 -15.02
C THR A 176 21.33 -2.08 -13.98
N PRO A 177 22.54 -2.58 -13.67
CA PRO A 177 23.45 -1.83 -12.84
C PRO A 177 23.74 -0.48 -13.50
N PRO A 178 23.85 0.63 -12.74
CA PRO A 178 24.37 1.86 -13.28
C PRO A 178 25.72 1.57 -13.96
N PRO A 179 25.99 2.11 -15.16
CA PRO A 179 27.15 1.71 -15.95
C PRO A 179 28.43 2.32 -15.37
N SER A 180 29.02 1.70 -14.31
CA SER A 180 30.46 1.71 -13.99
C SER A 180 30.87 1.13 -12.61
N ASP A 181 30.02 0.47 -11.83
CA ASP A 181 30.46 -0.12 -10.54
C ASP A 181 30.89 -1.60 -10.69
N PRO A 182 32.19 -1.93 -10.67
CA PRO A 182 32.67 -3.31 -10.83
C PRO A 182 32.41 -4.20 -9.61
N ASP A 183 32.08 -3.60 -8.46
CA ASP A 183 31.83 -4.31 -7.21
C ASP A 183 30.35 -4.71 -7.08
N LEU A 184 29.43 -4.02 -7.75
CA LEU A 184 28.01 -4.36 -7.83
C LEU A 184 27.80 -5.60 -8.72
N LEU A 185 27.28 -6.66 -8.12
CA LEU A 185 26.95 -7.93 -8.77
C LEU A 185 25.51 -7.98 -9.27
N SER A 186 24.58 -7.44 -8.49
CA SER A 186 23.16 -7.38 -8.84
C SER A 186 22.51 -6.20 -8.15
N HIS A 187 21.48 -5.64 -8.79
CA HIS A 187 20.69 -4.52 -8.28
C HIS A 187 19.21 -4.81 -8.53
N HIS A 188 18.38 -4.54 -7.52
CA HIS A 188 16.94 -4.71 -7.59
C HIS A 188 16.27 -3.55 -6.85
N ALA A 189 15.34 -2.88 -7.52
CA ALA A 189 14.45 -1.93 -6.88
C ALA A 189 13.06 -2.58 -6.74
N LEU A 190 12.48 -2.49 -5.55
CA LEU A 190 11.25 -3.18 -5.18
C LEU A 190 10.38 -2.22 -4.37
N GLU A 191 9.07 -2.37 -4.50
CA GLU A 191 8.10 -1.86 -3.52
C GLU A 191 7.66 -3.06 -2.70
N VAL A 192 7.82 -2.98 -1.38
CA VAL A 192 7.58 -4.11 -0.46
C VAL A 192 6.59 -3.69 0.60
N PHE A 193 5.47 -4.41 0.69
CA PHE A 193 4.52 -4.22 1.77
C PHE A 193 5.15 -4.62 3.12
N ALA A 194 5.37 -3.64 4.00
CA ALA A 194 5.92 -3.87 5.33
C ALA A 194 4.83 -4.21 6.34
N ASP A 195 4.33 -5.45 6.30
CA ASP A 195 3.29 -5.89 7.23
C ASP A 195 3.75 -5.78 8.70
N TYR A 196 2.88 -5.23 9.56
CA TYR A 196 3.21 -4.84 10.92
C TYR A 196 4.49 -3.99 11.04
N SER A 197 4.75 -3.12 10.05
CA SER A 197 5.97 -2.32 9.97
C SER A 197 7.24 -3.18 9.95
N THR A 198 7.16 -4.37 9.34
CA THR A 198 8.29 -5.30 9.20
C THR A 198 8.33 -5.95 7.83
N LEU A 199 9.52 -6.31 7.36
CA LEU A 199 9.73 -7.14 6.18
C LEU A 199 10.80 -8.19 6.45
N LEU A 200 10.80 -9.27 5.68
CA LEU A 200 11.76 -10.36 5.79
C LEU A 200 12.62 -10.45 4.54
N ILE A 201 13.91 -10.72 4.76
CA ILE A 201 14.83 -11.18 3.72
C ILE A 201 15.24 -12.60 4.06
N GLN A 202 14.99 -13.54 3.16
CA GLN A 202 15.11 -14.95 3.47
C GLN A 202 15.57 -15.83 2.32
N ASP A 203 16.13 -16.98 2.66
CA ASP A 203 16.33 -18.10 1.74
C ASP A 203 14.98 -18.72 1.34
N ASP A 204 14.85 -19.14 0.08
CA ASP A 204 13.61 -19.70 -0.46
C ASP A 204 13.13 -20.96 0.28
N ASP A 205 14.05 -21.69 0.93
CA ASP A 205 13.71 -22.88 1.71
C ASP A 205 13.52 -22.58 3.23
N ALA A 206 13.75 -21.35 3.68
CA ALA A 206 13.63 -20.94 5.08
C ALA A 206 12.22 -20.42 5.42
N ARG A 207 11.70 -20.80 6.59
CA ARG A 207 10.40 -20.32 7.10
C ARG A 207 10.54 -19.93 8.57
N LEU A 208 10.02 -18.76 8.93
CA LEU A 208 10.13 -18.23 10.29
C LEU A 208 9.30 -19.06 11.28
N GLY A 209 8.15 -19.59 10.82
CA GLY A 209 7.20 -20.30 11.66
C GLY A 209 6.57 -19.38 12.69
N GLU A 210 6.43 -19.85 13.93
CA GLU A 210 6.02 -19.05 15.08
C GLU A 210 7.28 -18.75 15.92
N PRO A 211 7.94 -17.60 15.73
CA PRO A 211 9.16 -17.29 16.46
C PRO A 211 8.84 -16.92 17.92
N GLU A 212 9.82 -17.11 18.80
CA GLU A 212 9.71 -16.76 20.22
C GLU A 212 9.42 -15.26 20.40
N PRO A 213 8.65 -14.84 21.41
CA PRO A 213 8.35 -13.41 21.65
C PRO A 213 9.59 -12.52 21.73
N THR A 214 10.68 -13.04 22.30
CA THR A 214 11.96 -12.34 22.42
C THR A 214 12.60 -12.04 21.07
N TRP A 215 12.28 -12.80 20.03
CA TRP A 215 12.72 -12.52 18.67
C TRP A 215 12.06 -11.25 18.12
N PHE A 216 10.75 -11.12 18.31
CA PHE A 216 10.01 -9.92 17.91
C PHE A 216 10.37 -8.71 18.78
N GLU A 217 10.56 -8.89 20.09
CA GLU A 217 11.02 -7.80 20.96
C GLU A 217 12.35 -7.22 20.47
N ALA A 218 13.31 -8.06 20.13
CA ALA A 218 14.59 -7.61 19.56
C ALA A 218 14.44 -6.99 18.16
N LEU A 219 13.53 -7.51 17.31
CA LEU A 219 13.25 -6.93 16.00
C LEU A 219 12.62 -5.54 16.12
N VAL A 220 11.61 -5.36 16.97
CA VAL A 220 10.94 -4.07 17.20
C VAL A 220 11.92 -3.08 17.83
N GLU A 221 12.69 -3.52 18.83
CA GLU A 221 13.67 -2.65 19.49
C GLU A 221 14.77 -2.23 18.51
N ASN A 222 15.37 -3.17 17.77
CA ASN A 222 16.58 -2.92 16.99
C ASN A 222 16.34 -2.69 15.49
N TRP A 223 15.11 -2.84 15.01
CA TRP A 223 14.76 -2.90 13.58
C TRP A 223 15.58 -3.91 12.78
N ILE A 224 16.15 -4.88 13.48
CA ILE A 224 16.77 -6.04 12.89
C ILE A 224 16.75 -7.19 13.87
N ASN A 225 16.46 -8.39 13.37
CA ASN A 225 16.79 -9.63 14.05
C ASN A 225 17.02 -10.73 13.02
N ALA A 226 17.73 -11.79 13.40
CA ALA A 226 18.05 -12.89 12.51
C ALA A 226 17.55 -14.22 13.07
N ALA A 227 17.20 -15.13 12.17
CA ALA A 227 16.94 -16.53 12.41
C ALA A 227 17.65 -17.34 11.31
N PRO A 228 17.77 -18.67 11.43
CA PRO A 228 18.41 -19.48 10.39
C PRO A 228 17.78 -19.25 9.00
N GLY A 229 18.54 -18.63 8.10
CA GLY A 229 18.11 -18.32 6.73
C GLY A 229 17.12 -17.15 6.61
N ILE A 230 16.94 -16.34 7.64
CA ILE A 230 15.98 -15.22 7.67
C ILE A 230 16.57 -14.03 8.41
N VAL A 231 16.40 -12.84 7.86
CA VAL A 231 16.65 -11.55 8.52
C VAL A 231 15.35 -10.76 8.51
N GLY A 232 14.82 -10.47 9.70
CA GLY A 232 13.73 -9.52 9.87
C GLY A 232 14.26 -8.10 9.90
N ILE A 233 13.58 -7.19 9.22
CA ILE A 233 13.93 -5.78 9.08
C ILE A 233 12.71 -4.95 9.51
N GLY A 234 12.93 -3.97 10.37
CA GLY A 234 11.90 -3.00 10.74
C GLY A 234 11.73 -1.93 9.67
N ALA A 235 10.50 -1.48 9.50
CA ALA A 235 10.10 -0.38 8.65
C ALA A 235 9.38 0.69 9.46
N ALA A 236 9.31 1.89 8.92
CA ALA A 236 8.72 3.05 9.57
C ALA A 236 7.19 3.06 9.49
N ARG A 237 6.66 2.43 8.45
CA ARG A 237 5.25 2.48 8.09
C ARG A 237 4.75 1.09 7.66
N PRO A 238 3.49 0.74 7.96
CA PRO A 238 2.90 -0.55 7.60
C PRO A 238 2.31 -0.53 6.17
N PHE A 239 3.07 -0.05 5.20
CA PHE A 239 2.65 0.10 3.79
C PHE A 239 3.71 -0.43 2.83
N ASP A 240 3.44 -0.35 1.54
CA ASP A 240 4.48 -0.50 0.52
C ASP A 240 5.57 0.55 0.73
N VAL A 241 6.79 0.06 0.94
CA VAL A 241 7.99 0.89 1.11
C VAL A 241 9.00 0.59 0.00
N PRO A 242 9.72 1.61 -0.50
CA PRO A 242 10.79 1.41 -1.46
C PRO A 242 11.96 0.65 -0.81
N VAL A 243 12.29 -0.51 -1.38
CA VAL A 243 13.44 -1.33 -1.00
C VAL A 243 14.38 -1.48 -2.20
N THR A 244 15.61 -1.03 -2.05
CA THR A 244 16.67 -1.33 -3.00
C THR A 244 17.54 -2.46 -2.45
N VAL A 245 17.89 -3.43 -3.29
CA VAL A 245 18.76 -4.55 -2.93
C VAL A 245 19.97 -4.58 -3.85
N ASP A 246 21.13 -4.30 -3.28
CA ASP A 246 22.42 -4.37 -3.95
C ASP A 246 23.20 -5.58 -3.44
N VAL A 247 23.57 -6.47 -4.35
CA VAL A 247 24.51 -7.55 -4.05
C VAL A 247 25.88 -7.12 -4.52
N ARG A 248 26.87 -7.15 -3.64
CA ARG A 248 28.23 -6.64 -3.88
C ARG A 248 29.28 -7.72 -3.66
N ARG A 249 30.46 -7.56 -4.26
CA ARG A 249 31.58 -8.50 -4.05
C ARG A 249 32.28 -8.28 -2.71
N THR A 250 32.30 -7.03 -2.25
CA THR A 250 33.03 -6.61 -1.05
C THR A 250 32.13 -5.83 -0.09
N PRO A 251 32.44 -5.83 1.23
CA PRO A 251 31.72 -5.03 2.21
C PRO A 251 31.79 -3.53 1.87
N PRO A 252 30.72 -2.75 2.11
CA PRO A 252 30.82 -1.30 2.11
C PRO A 252 31.79 -0.84 3.20
N ALA A 253 32.56 0.23 2.92
CA ALA A 253 33.54 0.76 3.85
C ALA A 253 32.89 1.18 5.18
N ASP A 254 33.60 0.98 6.30
CA ASP A 254 33.06 1.27 7.64
C ASP A 254 32.75 2.76 7.88
N ASP A 255 33.21 3.66 7.02
CA ASP A 255 32.98 5.10 7.06
C ASP A 255 32.37 5.64 5.76
N ASP A 256 31.67 4.79 5.02
CA ASP A 256 31.07 5.16 3.74
C ASP A 256 30.08 6.34 3.86
N VAL A 257 29.87 7.05 2.76
CA VAL A 257 29.04 8.26 2.71
C VAL A 257 27.58 7.95 3.07
N GLU A 258 27.09 6.77 2.71
CA GLU A 258 25.71 6.36 2.95
C GLU A 258 25.48 6.09 4.44
N LEU A 259 26.43 5.45 5.14
CA LEU A 259 26.41 5.26 6.59
C LEU A 259 26.26 6.63 7.31
N GLN A 260 26.94 7.66 6.81
CA GLN A 260 26.85 9.00 7.39
C GLN A 260 25.49 9.65 7.13
N GLN A 261 24.88 9.40 5.97
CA GLN A 261 23.61 10.01 5.53
C GLN A 261 22.36 9.25 5.98
N ALA A 262 22.45 7.95 6.21
CA ALA A 262 21.34 7.11 6.66
C ALA A 262 20.83 7.55 8.03
N ASP A 263 19.53 7.43 8.26
CA ASP A 263 18.91 7.75 9.54
C ASP A 263 19.14 6.63 10.57
N HIS A 264 19.08 5.39 10.10
CA HIS A 264 19.29 4.18 10.88
C HIS A 264 20.08 3.15 10.07
N VAL A 265 21.00 2.42 10.69
CA VAL A 265 21.78 1.37 10.00
C VAL A 265 21.89 0.15 10.89
N THR A 266 21.55 -1.00 10.33
CA THR A 266 21.58 -2.32 10.99
C THR A 266 22.38 -3.32 10.17
N GLN A 267 22.85 -4.38 10.81
CA GLN A 267 23.58 -5.47 10.15
C GLN A 267 23.25 -6.82 10.77
N ALA A 268 23.19 -7.87 9.95
CA ALA A 268 23.06 -9.27 10.37
C ALA A 268 23.70 -10.20 9.33
N SER A 269 23.81 -11.49 9.65
CA SER A 269 24.15 -12.55 8.70
C SER A 269 22.90 -13.31 8.21
N LEU A 270 22.93 -13.68 6.93
CA LEU A 270 21.91 -14.49 6.26
C LEU A 270 22.58 -15.71 5.63
N THR A 271 22.13 -16.90 6.01
CA THR A 271 22.54 -18.15 5.34
C THR A 271 21.59 -18.44 4.18
N LEU A 272 22.11 -18.44 2.96
CA LEU A 272 21.34 -18.66 1.74
C LEU A 272 21.65 -20.04 1.14
N SER A 273 21.11 -21.10 1.74
CA SER A 273 21.39 -22.48 1.33
C SER A 273 20.86 -22.84 -0.06
N SER A 274 19.70 -22.31 -0.44
CA SER A 274 19.07 -22.60 -1.73
C SER A 274 19.69 -21.81 -2.89
N GLY A 275 20.42 -20.72 -2.58
CA GLY A 275 20.89 -19.77 -3.58
C GLY A 275 19.78 -18.91 -4.18
N ARG A 276 18.60 -18.86 -3.55
CA ARG A 276 17.45 -18.06 -4.00
C ARG A 276 17.04 -17.14 -2.86
N LEU A 277 17.29 -15.85 -3.02
CA LEU A 277 16.91 -14.82 -2.07
C LEU A 277 15.49 -14.34 -2.37
N LEU A 278 14.71 -14.20 -1.31
CA LEU A 278 13.37 -13.63 -1.32
C LEU A 278 13.31 -12.43 -0.41
N ILE A 279 12.45 -11.49 -0.77
CA ILE A 279 12.00 -10.42 0.12
C ILE A 279 10.50 -10.59 0.24
N SER A 280 10.02 -10.79 1.45
CA SER A 280 8.63 -11.15 1.72
C SER A 280 8.06 -10.36 2.89
N MET A 281 6.73 -10.40 3.00
CA MET A 281 6.02 -10.14 4.23
C MET A 281 6.29 -11.28 5.24
N GLN A 282 5.68 -11.22 6.43
CA GLN A 282 5.76 -12.34 7.39
C GLN A 282 5.24 -13.67 6.81
N ASP A 283 4.39 -13.60 5.77
CA ASP A 283 3.94 -14.74 4.97
C ASP A 283 4.78 -14.98 3.71
N PHE A 284 4.90 -16.27 3.34
CA PHE A 284 5.55 -16.73 2.12
C PHE A 284 4.53 -16.91 0.99
N ASP A 285 4.84 -16.35 -0.18
CA ASP A 285 4.04 -16.49 -1.40
C ASP A 285 4.90 -17.05 -2.55
N ASP A 286 4.39 -18.07 -3.22
CA ASP A 286 5.04 -18.75 -4.35
C ASP A 286 5.21 -17.84 -5.58
N GLU A 287 4.56 -16.68 -5.64
CA GLU A 287 4.69 -15.71 -6.72
C GLU A 287 5.80 -14.66 -6.48
N LEU A 288 6.40 -14.62 -5.28
CA LEU A 288 7.44 -13.64 -4.95
C LEU A 288 8.67 -13.80 -5.86
N PRO A 289 9.31 -12.70 -6.29
CA PRO A 289 10.49 -12.77 -7.14
C PRO A 289 11.67 -13.40 -6.40
N ARG A 290 12.32 -14.38 -7.03
CA ARG A 290 13.56 -14.98 -6.53
C ARG A 290 14.75 -14.28 -7.16
N ILE A 291 15.64 -13.75 -6.32
CA ILE A 291 16.94 -13.23 -6.77
C ILE A 291 17.95 -14.39 -6.70
N PRO A 292 18.47 -14.89 -7.84
CA PRO A 292 19.41 -15.99 -7.86
C PRO A 292 20.79 -15.51 -7.41
N LEU A 293 21.35 -16.15 -6.38
CA LEU A 293 22.66 -15.87 -5.82
C LEU A 293 23.46 -17.16 -5.65
N THR A 294 24.77 -17.04 -5.44
CA THR A 294 25.59 -18.20 -5.10
C THR A 294 25.22 -18.67 -3.69
N PRO A 295 24.93 -19.96 -3.45
CA PRO A 295 24.69 -20.44 -2.11
C PRO A 295 25.86 -20.13 -1.16
N GLY A 296 25.56 -19.70 0.06
CA GLY A 296 26.58 -19.30 1.03
C GLY A 296 26.04 -18.40 2.13
N THR A 297 26.95 -17.88 2.97
CA THR A 297 26.60 -16.90 3.99
C THR A 297 26.86 -15.50 3.45
N TYR A 298 25.90 -14.61 3.68
CA TYR A 298 25.96 -13.22 3.30
C TYR A 298 25.85 -12.36 4.55
N ALA A 299 26.65 -11.31 4.63
CA ALA A 299 26.34 -10.20 5.51
C ALA A 299 25.25 -9.36 4.84
N VAL A 300 24.31 -8.88 5.63
CA VAL A 300 23.20 -8.02 5.22
C VAL A 300 23.33 -6.73 6.02
N ARG A 301 23.50 -5.60 5.34
CA ARG A 301 23.44 -4.27 5.94
C ARG A 301 22.24 -3.52 5.40
N VAL A 302 21.47 -2.92 6.29
CA VAL A 302 20.26 -2.17 5.93
C VAL A 302 20.48 -0.72 6.32
N TYR A 303 20.38 0.16 5.33
CA TYR A 303 20.39 1.61 5.50
C TYR A 303 18.95 2.11 5.37
N SER A 304 18.39 2.64 6.46
CA SER A 304 17.08 3.29 6.46
C SER A 304 17.26 4.80 6.28
N HIS A 305 16.50 5.39 5.38
CA HIS A 305 16.52 6.82 5.10
C HIS A 305 15.11 7.39 5.20
N GLY A 306 14.99 8.70 5.34
CA GLY A 306 13.70 9.40 5.27
C GLY A 306 12.87 9.27 6.56
N LEU A 307 13.44 8.74 7.66
CA LEU A 307 12.69 8.50 8.89
C LEU A 307 12.17 9.79 9.54
N ARG A 308 12.81 10.94 9.27
CA ARG A 308 12.35 12.26 9.71
C ARG A 308 11.17 12.83 8.92
N THR A 309 10.84 12.22 7.79
CA THR A 309 9.75 12.68 6.91
C THR A 309 8.42 12.02 7.26
N ILE A 310 8.43 11.05 8.18
CA ILE A 310 7.23 10.36 8.61
C ILE A 310 6.27 11.36 9.26
N SER A 311 5.02 11.37 8.78
CA SER A 311 3.96 12.20 9.33
C SER A 311 3.61 11.81 10.77
N GLU A 312 2.99 12.73 11.51
CA GLU A 312 2.62 12.51 12.92
C GLU A 312 1.66 11.32 13.10
N ASP A 313 0.85 11.00 12.09
CA ASP A 313 -0.04 9.83 12.09
C ASP A 313 0.64 8.53 11.64
N GLY A 314 1.91 8.59 11.22
CA GLY A 314 2.71 7.43 10.81
C GLY A 314 2.35 6.85 9.45
N LEU A 315 1.60 7.60 8.61
CA LEU A 315 1.06 7.06 7.36
C LEU A 315 1.77 7.55 6.10
N ASP A 316 2.25 8.79 6.11
CA ASP A 316 2.94 9.41 4.98
C ASP A 316 4.43 9.57 5.29
N GLY A 317 5.27 9.46 4.27
CA GLY A 317 6.72 9.56 4.43
C GLY A 317 7.48 9.23 3.15
N GLU A 318 8.73 9.66 3.10
CA GLU A 318 9.72 9.34 2.06
C GLU A 318 10.73 8.30 2.56
N ASP A 319 10.31 7.44 3.51
CA ASP A 319 11.17 6.38 4.01
C ASP A 319 11.47 5.36 2.93
N ARG A 320 12.72 4.89 2.93
CA ARG A 320 13.23 3.90 1.98
C ARG A 320 14.37 3.12 2.61
N TYR A 321 14.55 1.90 2.13
CA TYR A 321 15.48 0.93 2.70
C TYR A 321 16.43 0.45 1.63
N HIS A 322 17.73 0.69 1.83
CA HIS A 322 18.75 0.12 0.98
C HIS A 322 19.41 -1.06 1.69
N VAL A 323 19.24 -2.23 1.12
CA VAL A 323 19.78 -3.50 1.61
C VAL A 323 21.00 -3.85 0.77
N VAL A 324 22.14 -3.95 1.42
CA VAL A 324 23.38 -4.36 0.77
C VAL A 324 23.78 -5.73 1.29
N LEU A 325 23.98 -6.68 0.37
CA LEU A 325 24.46 -8.02 0.66
C LEU A 325 25.87 -8.24 0.08
N TRP A 326 26.75 -8.89 0.84
CA TRP A 326 28.03 -9.38 0.32
C TRP A 326 28.38 -10.74 0.94
N PRO A 327 29.04 -11.64 0.17
CA PRO A 327 29.49 -12.92 0.71
C PRO A 327 30.47 -12.73 1.88
N THR A 328 30.33 -13.54 2.91
CA THR A 328 31.21 -13.51 4.09
C THR A 328 31.38 -14.91 4.69
N ASP A 329 32.54 -15.15 5.29
CA ASP A 329 32.78 -16.32 6.16
C ASP A 329 32.58 -15.98 7.64
N GLU A 330 32.33 -14.71 7.96
CA GLU A 330 32.09 -14.22 9.32
C GLU A 330 30.60 -14.29 9.68
N ASP A 331 30.32 -14.66 10.92
CA ASP A 331 28.98 -14.57 11.48
C ASP A 331 28.79 -13.21 12.14
N HIS A 332 27.82 -12.44 11.65
CA HIS A 332 27.45 -11.14 12.17
C HIS A 332 26.11 -11.28 12.89
N PRO A 333 26.07 -11.32 14.23
CA PRO A 333 24.79 -11.29 14.94
C PRO A 333 24.04 -10.01 14.60
N ALA A 334 22.71 -10.07 14.64
CA ALA A 334 21.87 -8.91 14.40
C ALA A 334 22.27 -7.76 15.35
N GLN A 335 22.62 -6.61 14.78
CA GLN A 335 23.14 -5.47 15.53
C GLN A 335 22.79 -4.14 14.87
N VAL A 336 22.74 -3.09 15.68
CA VAL A 336 22.59 -1.70 15.24
C VAL A 336 23.97 -1.06 15.08
N LEU A 337 24.30 -0.61 13.88
CA LEU A 337 25.53 0.14 13.58
C LEU A 337 25.34 1.64 13.80
N LYS A 338 24.14 2.16 13.50
CA LYS A 338 23.77 3.56 13.71
C LYS A 338 22.32 3.64 14.16
N ARG A 339 22.05 4.16 15.35
CA ARG A 339 20.68 4.32 15.87
C ARG A 339 20.07 5.64 15.40
N TYR A 340 18.81 5.60 14.97
CA TYR A 340 18.00 6.80 14.84
C TYR A 340 17.85 7.47 16.23
N PRO A 341 18.03 8.80 16.37
CA PRO A 341 18.15 9.44 17.69
C PRO A 341 16.80 9.60 18.42
N GLU A 342 15.68 9.44 17.72
CA GLU A 342 14.32 9.48 18.28
C GLU A 342 13.76 8.04 18.36
N PRO A 343 12.64 7.82 19.06
CA PRO A 343 11.91 6.56 18.95
C PRO A 343 11.68 6.21 17.48
N LEU A 344 11.90 4.96 17.14
CA LEU A 344 11.72 4.48 15.78
C LEU A 344 10.23 4.61 15.38
N PRO A 345 9.91 5.25 14.24
CA PRO A 345 8.53 5.42 13.80
C PRO A 345 7.88 4.08 13.45
N GLY A 346 6.65 3.78 13.85
CA GLY A 346 6.02 2.48 13.50
C GLY A 346 6.38 1.31 14.42
N GLY A 347 7.08 1.56 15.53
CA GLY A 347 7.24 0.65 16.67
C GLY A 347 6.19 0.83 17.77
#